data_AF-A0A7S2ULG8-F1
#
_entry.id   AF-A0A7S2ULG8-F1
#
_cell.length_a   1.000
_cell.length_b   1.000
_cell.length_c   1.000
_cell.angle_alpha   90.00
_cell.angle_beta   90.00
_cell.angle_gamma   90.00
#
_symmetry.space_group_name_H-M   'P 1'
#
loop_
_entity.id
_entity.type
_entity.pdbx_description
1 polymer ?
#
loop_
_entity_poly.entity_id
_entity_poly.type
_entity_poly.pdbx_seq_one_letter_code
_entity_poly.pdbx_strand_id
1 'polypeptide(L)'
;FFVFCDNPPPAIFANVTVPPSTVETGNELDDDAGFMDSTKMVFFTANGAISDTVWNAVLYKILLEHDQSDVAQTFYKACKNNDWDIVVDMHTKWGVEVTCFLQSHVEGMLTRIYAPLPPFKREDYVEHPRLELIVRYNTFIISVLTKVKKHLEEAMDKARARQAQI
;
A
#
# COMPACT_ATOMS: atom_id res chain seq x y z
N PHE A 1 17.67 -8.75 15.14
CA PHE A 1 18.60 -7.64 14.87
C PHE A 1 18.32 -7.15 13.45
N PHE A 2 17.74 -5.95 13.28
CA PHE A 2 17.63 -5.32 11.96
C PHE A 2 18.98 -4.67 11.66
N VAL A 3 19.75 -5.28 10.76
CA VAL A 3 20.98 -4.70 10.21
C VAL A 3 20.54 -3.59 9.26
N PHE A 4 20.84 -2.33 9.60
CA PHE A 4 20.80 -1.26 8.62
C PHE A 4 21.96 -1.49 7.67
N CYS A 5 21.67 -2.02 6.50
CA CYS A 5 22.63 -2.02 5.41
C CYS A 5 22.90 -0.55 5.04
N ASP A 6 24.16 -0.20 4.80
CA ASP A 6 24.54 1.08 4.19
C ASP A 6 23.79 1.33 2.86
N ASN A 7 23.25 0.25 2.28
CA ASN A 7 22.31 0.25 1.17
C ASN A 7 20.86 0.03 1.67
N PRO A 8 19.94 0.99 1.48
CA PRO A 8 18.53 0.78 1.81
C PRO A 8 17.94 -0.38 1.01
N PRO A 9 16.96 -1.12 1.55
CA PRO A 9 16.30 -2.21 0.83
C PRO A 9 15.61 -1.67 -0.43
N PRO A 10 15.51 -2.48 -1.52
CA PRO A 10 14.89 -2.04 -2.77
C PRO A 10 13.37 -1.80 -2.65
N ALA A 11 12.73 -2.34 -1.62
CA ALA A 11 11.31 -2.20 -1.35
C ALA A 11 11.01 -2.23 0.16
N ILE A 12 9.87 -1.65 0.56
CA ILE A 12 9.29 -1.76 1.91
C ILE A 12 7.90 -2.39 1.84
N PHE A 13 7.51 -3.17 2.85
CA PHE A 13 6.20 -3.80 2.89
C PHE A 13 5.08 -2.78 3.18
N ALA A 14 4.04 -2.83 2.37
CA ALA A 14 2.80 -2.09 2.54
C ALA A 14 1.80 -3.02 3.23
N ASN A 15 1.67 -2.92 4.56
CA ASN A 15 0.69 -3.72 5.28
C ASN A 15 -0.70 -3.11 5.11
N VAL A 16 -1.39 -3.47 4.01
CA VAL A 16 -2.78 -3.13 3.79
C VAL A 16 -3.63 -4.16 4.53
N THR A 17 -4.11 -3.80 5.72
CA THR A 17 -5.02 -4.67 6.48
C THR A 17 -6.34 -4.80 5.72
N VAL A 18 -6.51 -5.92 5.01
CA VAL A 18 -7.79 -6.36 4.47
C VAL A 18 -8.51 -7.08 5.62
N PRO A 19 -9.69 -6.61 6.06
CA PRO A 19 -10.43 -7.35 7.08
C PRO A 19 -10.73 -8.76 6.54
N PRO A 20 -10.63 -9.80 7.37
CA PRO A 20 -11.06 -11.13 6.96
C PRO A 20 -12.53 -11.02 6.57
N SER A 21 -12.86 -11.38 5.33
CA SER A 21 -14.22 -11.42 4.85
C SER A 21 -15.04 -12.28 5.81
N THR A 22 -16.15 -11.76 6.33
CA THR A 22 -17.12 -12.44 7.21
C THR A 22 -17.85 -13.62 6.56
N VAL A 23 -17.32 -14.15 5.45
CA VAL A 23 -17.80 -15.39 4.87
C VAL A 23 -17.17 -16.53 5.69
N GLU A 24 -17.94 -17.05 6.65
CA GLU A 24 -17.71 -18.33 7.34
C GLU A 24 -17.80 -19.52 6.38
N THR A 25 -17.11 -19.46 5.24
CA THR A 25 -16.74 -20.66 4.50
C THR A 25 -15.35 -21.03 4.99
N GLY A 26 -15.30 -22.05 5.83
CA GLY A 26 -14.09 -22.69 6.32
C GLY A 26 -13.29 -23.39 5.22
N ASN A 27 -12.89 -22.63 4.22
CA ASN A 27 -11.79 -22.97 3.33
C ASN A 27 -10.76 -21.87 3.51
N GLU A 28 -9.52 -22.29 3.71
CA GLU A 28 -8.35 -21.49 3.43
C GLU A 28 -8.64 -20.66 2.16
N LEU A 29 -8.85 -19.34 2.31
CA LEU A 29 -8.66 -18.41 1.19
C LEU A 29 -7.14 -18.32 1.04
N ASP A 30 -6.65 -19.43 0.50
CA ASP A 30 -5.30 -19.89 0.46
C ASP A 30 -4.32 -18.79 0.09
N ASP A 31 -3.24 -18.73 0.87
CA ASP A 31 -1.95 -18.10 0.55
C ASP A 31 -1.39 -18.54 -0.84
N ASP A 32 -2.05 -19.45 -1.54
CA ASP A 32 -1.59 -20.19 -2.71
C ASP A 32 -1.80 -19.44 -4.05
N ALA A 33 -2.44 -18.26 -4.06
CA ALA A 33 -2.63 -17.46 -5.28
C ALA A 33 -1.79 -16.18 -5.35
N GLY A 34 -0.96 -15.87 -4.34
CA GLY A 34 -0.10 -14.68 -4.37
C GLY A 34 -0.82 -13.31 -4.39
N PHE A 35 -2.16 -13.31 -4.36
CA PHE A 35 -3.00 -12.12 -4.48
C PHE A 35 -3.11 -11.34 -3.17
N MET A 36 -3.20 -12.06 -2.05
CA MET A 36 -3.14 -11.51 -0.68
C MET A 36 -1.81 -11.81 0.01
N ASP A 37 -0.80 -12.20 -0.76
CA ASP A 37 0.53 -12.48 -0.25
C ASP A 37 1.18 -11.18 0.23
N SER A 38 1.24 -11.03 1.55
CA SER A 38 1.84 -9.88 2.22
C SER A 38 3.30 -9.63 1.81
N THR A 39 4.01 -10.65 1.30
CA THR A 39 5.38 -10.50 0.81
C THR A 39 5.46 -9.77 -0.53
N LYS A 40 4.35 -9.71 -1.28
CA LYS A 40 4.23 -9.03 -2.56
C LYS A 40 3.59 -7.65 -2.44
N MET A 41 3.06 -7.30 -1.27
CA MET A 41 2.51 -5.98 -1.01
C MET A 41 3.65 -5.00 -0.70
N VAL A 42 4.20 -4.36 -1.73
CA VAL A 42 5.43 -3.56 -1.58
C VAL A 42 5.38 -2.17 -2.21
N PHE A 43 6.08 -1.23 -1.57
CA PHE A 43 6.45 0.06 -2.12
C PHE A 43 7.94 0.05 -2.51
N PHE A 44 8.24 0.37 -3.77
CA PHE A 44 9.60 0.42 -4.28
C PHE A 44 10.32 1.68 -3.78
N THR A 45 11.47 1.51 -3.13
CA THR A 45 12.17 2.63 -2.45
C THR A 45 12.86 3.58 -3.41
N ALA A 46 13.20 3.10 -4.62
CA ALA A 46 13.85 3.88 -5.66
C ALA A 46 12.96 5.04 -6.14
N ASN A 47 11.74 4.73 -6.55
CA ASN A 47 10.83 5.65 -7.24
C ASN A 47 9.49 5.87 -6.51
N GLY A 48 9.21 5.14 -5.42
CA GLY A 48 7.90 5.17 -4.77
C GLY A 48 6.79 4.46 -5.56
N ALA A 49 7.14 3.66 -6.57
CA ALA A 49 6.16 2.86 -7.28
C ALA A 49 5.51 1.84 -6.33
N ILE A 50 4.28 1.49 -6.65
CA ILE A 50 3.47 0.57 -5.86
C ILE A 50 3.28 -0.68 -6.71
N SER A 51 3.52 -1.86 -6.13
CA SER A 51 3.29 -3.13 -6.83
C SER A 51 1.82 -3.31 -7.21
N ASP A 52 1.55 -3.93 -8.35
CA ASP A 52 0.18 -4.21 -8.83
C ASP A 52 -0.64 -5.02 -7.83
N THR A 53 0.00 -5.88 -7.03
CA THR A 53 -0.66 -6.63 -5.95
C THR A 53 -1.31 -5.71 -4.91
N VAL A 54 -0.68 -4.58 -4.57
CA VAL A 54 -1.25 -3.60 -3.63
C VAL A 54 -2.46 -2.91 -4.27
N TRP A 55 -2.34 -2.50 -5.54
CA TRP A 55 -3.46 -1.89 -6.27
C TRP A 55 -4.67 -2.83 -6.31
N ASN A 56 -4.43 -4.10 -6.65
CA ASN A 56 -5.48 -5.12 -6.74
C ASN A 56 -6.10 -5.44 -5.36
N ALA A 57 -5.27 -5.58 -4.32
CA ALA A 57 -5.76 -5.86 -2.97
C ALA A 57 -6.64 -4.73 -2.43
N VAL A 58 -6.26 -3.47 -2.68
CA VAL A 58 -7.08 -2.31 -2.31
C VAL A 58 -8.38 -2.28 -3.09
N LEU A 59 -8.37 -2.51 -4.41
CA LEU A 59 -9.59 -2.55 -5.20
C LEU A 59 -10.54 -3.64 -4.71
N TYR A 60 -10.03 -4.85 -4.46
CA TYR A 60 -10.83 -5.94 -3.92
C TYR A 60 -11.48 -5.55 -2.58
N LYS A 61 -10.72 -4.90 -1.68
CA LYS A 61 -11.25 -4.40 -0.41
C LYS A 61 -12.36 -3.35 -0.61
N ILE A 62 -12.15 -2.37 -1.49
CA ILE A 62 -13.14 -1.34 -1.79
C ILE A 62 -14.44 -1.98 -2.32
N LEU A 63 -14.33 -2.96 -3.22
CA LEU A 63 -15.52 -3.67 -3.73
C LEU A 63 -16.31 -4.36 -2.62
N LEU A 64 -15.62 -4.97 -1.65
CA LEU A 64 -16.28 -5.56 -0.49
C LEU A 64 -16.94 -4.52 0.42
N GLU A 65 -16.29 -3.37 0.65
CA GLU A 65 -16.84 -2.27 1.47
C GLU A 65 -18.06 -1.59 0.83
N HIS A 66 -18.21 -1.68 -0.49
CA HIS A 66 -19.36 -1.17 -1.24
C HIS A 66 -20.49 -2.20 -1.45
N ASP A 67 -20.49 -3.31 -0.69
CA ASP A 67 -21.42 -4.43 -0.83
C ASP A 67 -21.44 -5.08 -2.23
N GLN A 68 -20.38 -4.89 -3.03
CA GLN A 68 -20.24 -5.44 -4.39
C GLN A 68 -19.57 -6.83 -4.35
N SER A 69 -20.05 -7.73 -3.51
CA SER A 69 -19.41 -9.04 -3.28
C SER A 69 -19.27 -9.88 -4.56
N ASP A 70 -20.29 -9.91 -5.43
CA ASP A 70 -20.25 -10.64 -6.70
C ASP A 70 -19.21 -10.06 -7.67
N VAL A 71 -19.06 -8.74 -7.68
CA VAL A 71 -18.07 -8.03 -8.50
C VAL A 71 -16.66 -8.27 -7.94
N ALA A 72 -16.49 -8.24 -6.61
CA ALA A 72 -15.24 -8.57 -5.95
C ALA A 72 -14.77 -9.99 -6.29
N GLN A 73 -15.68 -10.97 -6.26
CA GLN A 73 -15.38 -12.35 -6.64
C GLN A 73 -15.03 -12.49 -8.12
N THR A 74 -15.70 -11.73 -8.99
CA THR A 74 -15.39 -11.70 -10.43
C THR A 74 -13.99 -11.13 -10.65
N PHE A 75 -13.66 -10.01 -10.00
CA PHE A 75 -12.34 -9.38 -10.06
C PHE A 75 -11.24 -10.31 -9.51
N TYR A 76 -11.49 -10.98 -8.39
CA TYR A 76 -10.55 -11.94 -7.81
C TYR A 76 -10.23 -13.10 -8.78
N LYS A 77 -11.27 -13.68 -9.40
CA LYS A 77 -11.09 -14.73 -10.42
C LYS A 77 -10.33 -14.23 -11.64
N ALA A 78 -10.63 -13.01 -12.11
CA ALA A 78 -9.92 -12.39 -13.22
C ALA A 78 -8.42 -12.23 -12.92
N CYS A 79 -8.08 -11.73 -11.73
CA CYS A 79 -6.69 -11.62 -11.28
C CYS A 79 -5.99 -12.98 -11.21
N LYS A 80 -6.66 -14.01 -10.67
CA LYS A 80 -6.10 -15.37 -10.57
C LYS A 80 -5.86 -16.01 -11.94
N ASN A 81 -6.74 -15.73 -12.91
CA ASN A 81 -6.67 -16.30 -14.25
C ASN A 81 -5.82 -15.47 -15.22
N ASN A 82 -5.21 -14.36 -14.78
CA ASN A 82 -4.51 -13.38 -15.62
C ASN A 82 -5.40 -12.80 -16.74
N ASP A 83 -6.69 -12.63 -16.47
CA ASP A 83 -7.62 -11.94 -17.37
C ASP A 83 -7.43 -10.43 -17.20
N TRP A 84 -6.40 -9.90 -17.87
CA TRP A 84 -5.99 -8.52 -17.73
C TRP A 84 -7.01 -7.52 -18.28
N ASP A 85 -7.88 -7.93 -19.20
CA ASP A 85 -8.91 -7.05 -19.76
C ASP A 85 -9.91 -6.67 -18.67
N ILE A 86 -10.42 -7.66 -17.92
CA ILE A 86 -11.32 -7.40 -16.78
C ILE A 86 -10.60 -6.61 -15.69
N VAL A 87 -9.33 -6.92 -15.40
CA VAL A 87 -8.57 -6.23 -14.36
C VAL A 87 -8.37 -4.75 -14.70
N VAL A 88 -7.99 -4.45 -15.95
CA VAL A 88 -7.80 -3.08 -16.43
C VAL A 88 -9.12 -2.32 -16.47
N ASP A 89 -10.22 -2.96 -16.90
CA ASP A 89 -11.54 -2.33 -16.90
C ASP A 89 -12.01 -1.98 -15.49
N MET A 90 -11.82 -2.88 -14.53
CA MET A 90 -12.17 -2.64 -13.13
C MET A 90 -11.33 -1.53 -12.52
N HIS A 91 -10.01 -1.50 -12.78
CA HIS A 91 -9.15 -0.39 -12.35
C HIS A 91 -9.46 0.92 -13.05
N THR A 92 -9.95 0.89 -14.28
CA THR A 92 -10.40 2.09 -14.98
C THR A 92 -11.66 2.64 -14.32
N LYS A 93 -12.60 1.76 -13.96
CA LYS A 93 -13.86 2.14 -13.31
C LYS A 93 -13.65 2.70 -11.90
N TRP A 94 -12.85 2.03 -11.08
CA TRP A 94 -12.67 2.34 -9.64
C TRP A 94 -11.35 3.04 -9.33
N GLY A 95 -10.59 3.45 -10.35
CA GLY A 95 -9.22 3.93 -10.17
C GLY A 95 -9.10 5.17 -9.29
N VAL A 96 -10.11 6.05 -9.29
CA VAL A 96 -10.12 7.24 -8.43
C VAL A 96 -10.28 6.84 -6.97
N GLU A 97 -11.22 5.95 -6.66
CA GLU A 97 -11.49 5.44 -5.32
C GLU A 97 -10.28 4.69 -4.77
N VAL A 98 -9.68 3.80 -5.57
CA VAL A 98 -8.47 3.05 -5.22
C VAL A 98 -7.32 4.01 -4.91
N THR A 99 -7.09 5.00 -5.77
CA THR A 99 -6.01 5.97 -5.57
C THR A 99 -6.27 6.83 -4.33
N CYS A 100 -7.52 7.24 -4.09
CA CYS A 100 -7.92 8.04 -2.92
C CYS A 100 -7.69 7.27 -1.61
N PHE A 101 -8.07 5.98 -1.59
CA PHE A 101 -7.82 5.09 -0.46
C PHE A 101 -6.32 4.98 -0.16
N LEU A 102 -5.50 4.74 -1.20
CA LEU A 102 -4.05 4.62 -1.05
C LEU A 102 -3.41 5.94 -0.58
N GLN A 103 -3.85 7.09 -1.10
CA GLN A 103 -3.41 8.40 -0.63
C GLN A 103 -3.72 8.58 0.85
N SER A 104 -4.96 8.32 1.26
CA SER A 104 -5.39 8.42 2.65
C SER A 104 -4.58 7.51 3.57
N HIS A 105 -4.29 6.28 3.11
CA HIS A 105 -3.47 5.33 3.85
C HIS A 105 -2.03 5.83 4.03
N VAL A 106 -1.39 6.29 2.95
CA VAL A 106 -0.01 6.81 2.98
C VAL A 106 0.08 8.08 3.83
N GLU A 107 -0.90 8.97 3.75
CA GLU A 107 -0.97 10.17 4.59
C GLU A 107 -1.17 9.83 6.08
N GLY A 108 -1.99 8.82 6.37
CA GLY A 108 -2.15 8.27 7.71
C GLY A 108 -0.85 7.69 8.26
N MET A 109 -0.08 6.95 7.43
CA MET A 109 1.25 6.45 7.80
C MET A 109 2.23 7.59 8.07
N LEU A 110 2.31 8.58 7.16
CA LEU A 110 3.18 9.75 7.35
C LEU A 110 2.84 10.48 8.65
N THR A 111 1.56 10.73 8.93
CA THR A 111 1.12 11.39 10.16
C THR A 111 1.54 10.60 11.40
N ARG A 112 1.38 9.27 11.39
CA ARG A 112 1.79 8.40 12.50
C ARG A 112 3.30 8.35 12.72
N ILE A 113 4.11 8.56 11.68
CA ILE A 113 5.58 8.57 11.78
C ILE A 113 6.11 9.96 12.15
N TYR A 114 5.47 11.03 11.67
CA TYR A 114 5.82 12.40 12.02
C TYR A 114 5.43 12.79 13.45
N ALA A 115 4.24 12.40 13.91
CA ALA A 115 3.73 12.75 15.24
C ALA A 115 4.67 12.36 16.43
N PRO A 116 5.37 11.21 16.42
CA PRO A 116 6.25 10.77 17.51
C PRO A 116 7.73 11.18 17.37
N LEU A 117 8.11 12.06 16.43
CA LEU A 117 9.49 12.58 16.33
C LEU A 117 9.58 13.99 16.95
N PRO A 118 9.57 14.15 18.28
CA PRO A 118 9.89 15.43 18.90
C PRO A 118 11.34 15.82 18.57
N PRO A 119 11.69 17.11 18.69
CA PRO A 119 13.09 17.51 18.62
C PRO A 119 13.86 16.88 19.79
N PHE A 120 14.65 15.85 19.50
CA PHE A 120 15.52 15.20 20.47
C PHE A 120 16.73 16.08 20.77
N LYS A 121 17.10 16.18 22.05
CA LYS A 121 18.30 16.88 22.50
C LYS A 121 19.49 15.92 22.50
N ARG A 122 20.71 16.45 22.59
CA ARG A 122 21.94 15.64 22.61
C ARG A 122 21.94 14.64 23.76
N GLU A 123 21.36 15.01 24.91
CA GLU A 123 21.27 14.16 26.10
C GLU A 123 20.41 12.91 25.86
N ASP A 124 19.33 13.02 25.07
CA ASP A 124 18.44 11.91 24.73
C ASP A 124 19.18 10.81 23.94
N TYR A 125 20.12 11.20 23.07
CA TYR A 125 20.94 10.25 22.30
C TYR A 125 21.98 9.52 23.15
N VAL A 126 22.42 10.15 24.26
CA VAL A 126 23.33 9.52 25.23
C VAL A 126 22.57 8.54 26.12
N GLU A 127 21.36 8.91 26.57
CA GLU A 127 20.50 8.07 27.39
C GLU A 127 19.88 6.90 26.60
N HIS A 128 19.61 7.12 25.30
CA HIS A 128 18.99 6.13 24.42
C HIS A 128 19.85 5.90 23.17
N PRO A 129 20.88 5.05 23.23
CA PRO A 129 21.77 4.79 22.10
C PRO A 129 21.09 4.19 20.86
N ARG A 130 19.87 3.63 20.99
CA ARG A 130 19.05 3.17 19.86
C ARG A 130 18.24 4.26 19.19
N LEU A 131 18.13 5.44 19.80
CA LEU A 131 17.32 6.55 19.31
C LEU A 131 17.82 7.04 17.95
N GLU A 132 19.13 7.13 17.76
CA GLU A 132 19.72 7.49 16.47
C GLU A 132 19.28 6.52 15.36
N LEU A 133 19.24 5.22 15.66
CA LEU A 133 18.80 4.19 14.72
C LEU A 133 17.33 4.35 14.35
N ILE A 134 16.48 4.60 15.36
CA ILE A 134 15.04 4.81 15.16
C ILE A 134 14.78 6.07 14.33
N VAL A 135 15.49 7.16 14.61
CA VAL A 135 15.38 8.41 13.84
C VAL A 135 15.80 8.17 12.40
N ARG A 136 16.97 7.56 12.15
CA ARG A 136 17.42 7.24 10.79
C ARG A 136 16.42 6.36 10.04
N TYR A 137 15.85 5.35 10.70
CA TYR A 137 14.81 4.51 10.11
C TYR A 137 13.56 5.31 9.73
N ASN A 138 13.04 6.09 10.66
CA ASN A 138 11.81 6.85 10.43
C ASN A 138 12.03 7.89 9.32
N THR A 139 13.18 8.55 9.28
CA THR A 139 13.56 9.45 8.18
C THR A 139 13.61 8.71 6.85
N PHE A 140 14.16 7.50 6.80
CA PHE A 140 14.16 6.67 5.60
C PHE A 140 12.73 6.32 5.16
N ILE A 141 11.89 5.82 6.06
CA ILE A 141 10.50 5.47 5.72
C ILE A 141 9.71 6.69 5.26
N ILE A 142 9.86 7.85 5.93
CA ILE A 142 9.28 9.12 5.48
C ILE A 142 9.71 9.42 4.04
N SER A 143 11.01 9.31 3.73
CA SER A 143 11.50 9.60 2.37
C SER A 143 10.86 8.71 1.31
N VAL A 144 10.63 7.43 1.63
CA VAL A 144 9.96 6.48 0.73
C VAL A 144 8.49 6.83 0.59
N LEU A 145 7.77 7.03 1.70
CA LEU A 145 6.35 7.37 1.69
C LEU A 145 6.06 8.71 1.00
N THR A 146 6.98 9.68 1.08
CA THR A 146 6.86 10.93 0.32
C THR A 146 6.97 10.70 -1.18
N LYS A 147 7.86 9.79 -1.65
CA LYS A 147 7.90 9.39 -3.06
C LYS A 147 6.62 8.67 -3.49
N VAL A 148 6.12 7.76 -2.66
CA VAL A 148 4.86 7.04 -2.89
C VAL A 148 3.69 8.03 -3.00
N LYS A 149 3.63 9.01 -2.09
CA LYS A 149 2.61 10.08 -2.13
C LYS A 149 2.63 10.81 -3.47
N LYS A 150 3.82 11.27 -3.92
CA LYS A 150 3.95 11.93 -5.22
C LYS A 150 3.50 11.04 -6.38
N HIS A 151 3.87 9.76 -6.34
CA HIS A 151 3.45 8.79 -7.37
C HIS A 151 1.91 8.62 -7.40
N LEU A 152 1.27 8.60 -6.23
CA LEU A 152 -0.19 8.53 -6.12
C LEU A 152 -0.89 9.82 -6.59
N GLU A 153 -0.29 10.99 -6.37
CA GLU A 153 -0.79 12.26 -6.92
C GLU A 153 -0.81 12.21 -8.45
N GLU A 154 0.30 11.76 -9.07
CA GLU A 154 0.37 11.57 -10.53
C GLU A 154 -0.62 10.53 -11.04
N ALA A 155 -0.87 9.45 -10.28
CA ALA A 155 -1.86 8.44 -10.62
C ALA A 155 -3.29 8.99 -10.54
N MET A 156 -3.59 9.81 -9.54
CA MET A 156 -4.90 10.45 -9.35
C MET A 156 -5.23 11.39 -10.51
N ASP A 157 -4.26 12.21 -10.93
CA ASP A 157 -4.44 13.12 -12.06
C ASP A 157 -4.76 12.35 -13.35
N LYS A 158 -4.07 11.23 -13.58
CA LYS A 158 -4.35 10.34 -14.72
C LYS A 158 -5.73 9.68 -14.62
N ALA A 159 -6.12 9.21 -13.44
CA ALA A 159 -7.43 8.58 -13.22
C ALA A 159 -8.57 9.57 -13.48
N ARG A 160 -8.46 10.80 -12.96
CA ARG A 160 -9.42 11.89 -13.20
C ARG A 160 -9.49 12.29 -14.67
N ALA A 161 -8.35 12.41 -15.33
CA ALA A 161 -8.30 12.75 -16.75
C ALA A 161 -8.98 11.68 -17.62
N ARG A 162 -8.85 10.40 -17.27
CA ARG A 162 -9.54 9.29 -17.96
C ARG A 162 -11.05 9.32 -17.73
N GLN A 163 -11.49 9.56 -16.49
CA GLN A 163 -12.92 9.66 -16.19
C GLN A 163 -13.59 10.86 -16.87
N ALA A 164 -12.86 11.96 -17.11
CA ALA A 164 -13.38 13.12 -17.83
C ALA A 164 -13.54 12.90 -19.36
N GLN A 165 -13.03 11.78 -19.90
CA GLN A 165 -13.11 11.43 -21.33
C GLN A 165 -14.22 10.41 -21.65
N ILE A 166 -14.93 9.93 -20.63
CA ILE A 166 -16.06 8.98 -20.72
C ILE A 166 -17.36 9.75 -20.53
#